data_AF-A0A0R3LGS1-F1
#
_entry.id   AF-A0A0R3LGS1-F1
#
_cell.length_a   1.000
_cell.length_b   1.000
_cell.length_c   1.000
_cell.angle_alpha   90.00
_cell.angle_beta   90.00
_cell.angle_gamma   90.00
#
_symmetry.space_group_name_H-M   'P 1'
#
loop_
_entity.id
_entity.type
_entity.pdbx_description
1 polymer ?
#
loop_
_entity_poly.entity_id
_entity_poly.type
_entity_poly.pdbx_seq_one_letter_code
_entity_poly.pdbx_strand_id
1 'polypeptide(L)' 'MTGAGRMIGSPDCTPGYYNNEGREPGPAAKLNVGHPAEPMAYFKYIEGWRNNGQFEGPQFR' A
#
# COMPACT_ATOMS: atom_id res chain seq x y z
N MET A 1 -13.34 -5.94 -2.08
CA MET A 1 -12.57 -4.75 -2.54
C MET A 1 -11.59 -5.21 -3.61
N THR A 2 -12.01 -5.14 -4.88
CA THR A 2 -11.16 -5.37 -6.05
C THR A 2 -10.91 -4.00 -6.68
N GLY A 3 -9.66 -3.58 -6.79
CA GLY A 3 -9.33 -2.26 -7.33
C GLY A 3 -7.85 -1.94 -7.17
N ALA A 4 -7.33 -1.11 -8.08
CA ALA A 4 -5.97 -0.59 -7.99
C ALA A 4 -5.73 -0.01 -6.60
N GLY A 5 -4.56 -0.29 -6.03
CA GLY A 5 -4.11 0.31 -4.78
C GLY A 5 -4.27 1.83 -4.85
N ARG A 6 -5.31 2.35 -4.21
CA ARG A 6 -5.62 3.77 -4.13
C ARG A 6 -5.66 4.17 -2.67
N MET A 7 -5.46 5.45 -2.41
CA MET A 7 -5.79 6.04 -1.12
C MET A 7 -7.26 5.74 -0.79
N ILE A 8 -7.52 5.41 0.46
CA ILE A 8 -8.87 5.17 0.96
C ILE A 8 -9.48 6.53 1.29
N GLY A 9 -10.64 6.86 0.71
CA GLY A 9 -11.34 8.13 0.97
C GLY A 9 -10.98 9.24 -0.03
N SER A 10 -12.02 9.90 -0.55
CA SER A 10 -11.88 11.10 -1.40
C SER A 10 -11.56 12.33 -0.53
N PRO A 11 -10.87 13.36 -1.05
CA PRO A 11 -10.82 14.67 -0.41
C PRO A 11 -12.22 15.25 -0.13
N ASP A 12 -13.22 14.87 -0.94
CA ASP A 12 -14.62 15.30 -0.77
C ASP A 12 -15.38 14.55 0.35
N CYS A 13 -14.81 13.49 0.91
CA CYS A 13 -15.40 12.79 2.06
C CYS A 13 -15.21 13.60 3.35
N THR A 14 -15.97 13.25 4.40
CA THR A 14 -15.77 13.82 5.74
C THR A 14 -14.28 13.77 6.11
N PRO A 15 -13.67 14.91 6.50
CA PRO A 15 -12.27 14.94 6.90
C PRO A 15 -11.93 13.89 7.95
N GLY A 16 -10.83 13.17 7.73
CA GLY A 16 -10.27 12.27 8.73
C GLY A 16 -8.98 11.61 8.29
N TYR A 17 -8.56 10.63 9.10
CA TYR A 17 -7.29 9.93 8.95
C TYR A 17 -7.04 9.37 7.54
N TYR A 18 -8.07 8.75 6.93
CA TYR A 18 -7.93 8.07 5.65
C TYR A 18 -7.71 9.02 4.46
N ASN A 19 -8.29 10.22 4.50
CA ASN A 19 -8.18 11.22 3.42
C ASN A 19 -7.32 12.43 3.79
N ASN A 20 -6.43 12.31 4.78
CA ASN A 20 -5.53 13.38 5.22
C ASN A 20 -6.26 14.67 5.64
N GLU A 21 -7.37 14.54 6.37
CA GLU A 21 -8.25 15.67 6.76
C GLU A 21 -8.79 16.47 5.55
N GLY A 22 -8.98 15.79 4.42
CA GLY A 22 -9.44 16.41 3.16
C GLY A 22 -8.38 17.28 2.46
N ARG A 23 -7.13 17.30 2.94
CA ARG A 23 -6.05 18.07 2.30
C ARG A 23 -5.61 17.42 0.98
N GLU A 24 -5.26 18.26 0.01
CA GLU A 24 -4.74 17.77 -1.28
C GLU A 24 -3.51 16.86 -1.11
N PRO A 25 -3.49 15.69 -1.77
CA PRO A 25 -2.35 14.80 -1.71
C PRO A 25 -1.16 15.35 -2.51
N GLY A 26 -0.04 15.62 -1.81
CA GLY A 26 1.22 15.98 -2.46
C GLY A 26 1.87 14.82 -3.25
N PRO A 27 2.99 15.04 -3.96
CA PRO A 27 3.62 14.03 -4.82
C PRO A 27 3.93 12.69 -4.13
N ALA A 28 4.26 12.71 -2.84
CA ALA A 28 4.54 11.52 -2.05
C ALA A 28 3.31 10.59 -1.88
N ALA A 29 2.10 11.13 -1.94
CA ALA A 29 0.87 10.35 -1.80
C ALA A 29 0.70 9.31 -2.91
N LYS A 30 1.38 9.46 -4.04
CA LYS A 30 1.44 8.45 -5.12
C LYS A 30 2.01 7.11 -4.65
N LEU A 31 2.84 7.12 -3.61
CA LEU A 31 3.47 5.93 -3.04
C LEU A 31 2.75 5.44 -1.76
N ASN A 32 1.83 6.22 -1.20
CA ASN A 32 1.10 5.88 0.02
C ASN A 32 -0.13 5.00 -0.25
N VAL A 33 -0.04 4.12 -1.24
CA VAL A 33 -1.17 3.31 -1.70
C VAL A 33 -0.98 1.84 -1.35
N GLY A 34 -2.08 1.07 -1.37
CA GLY A 34 -2.01 -0.38 -1.22
C GLY A 34 -1.33 -1.08 -2.40
N HIS A 35 -1.04 -2.37 -2.24
CA HIS A 35 -0.48 -3.19 -3.32
C HIS A 35 -1.43 -3.22 -4.54
N PRO A 36 -0.92 -2.99 -5.78
CA PRO A 36 -1.77 -2.73 -6.94
C PRO A 36 -2.56 -3.96 -7.43
N ALA A 37 -2.03 -5.17 -7.22
CA ALA A 37 -2.59 -6.41 -7.73
C ALA A 37 -3.53 -7.12 -6.74
N GLU A 38 -4.13 -6.42 -5.78
CA GLU A 38 -5.02 -6.95 -4.73
C GLU A 38 -4.35 -7.66 -3.53
N PRO A 39 -5.07 -7.83 -2.40
CA PRO A 39 -4.48 -8.41 -1.18
C PRO A 39 -3.95 -9.83 -1.33
N MET A 40 -4.66 -10.68 -2.09
CA MET A 40 -4.24 -12.08 -2.27
C MET A 40 -2.95 -12.19 -3.08
N ALA A 41 -2.74 -11.31 -4.08
CA ALA A 41 -1.48 -11.27 -4.80
C ALA A 41 -0.33 -10.83 -3.90
N TYR A 42 -0.57 -9.82 -3.03
CA TYR A 42 0.44 -9.42 -2.04
C TYR A 42 0.81 -10.57 -1.09
N PHE A 43 -0.18 -11.31 -0.58
CA PHE A 43 0.09 -12.45 0.30
C PHE A 43 0.90 -13.55 -0.37
N LYS A 44 0.58 -13.90 -1.62
CA LYS A 44 1.39 -14.84 -2.41
C LYS A 44 2.80 -14.33 -2.66
N TYR A 45 2.94 -13.04 -2.97
CA TYR A 45 4.24 -12.40 -3.19
C TYR A 45 5.13 -12.46 -1.94
N ILE A 46 4.62 -12.03 -0.78
CA ILE A 46 5.41 -11.99 0.46
C ILE A 46 5.66 -13.40 1.03
N GLU A 47 4.77 -14.36 0.78
CA GLU A 47 5.02 -15.77 1.07
C GLU A 47 6.20 -16.33 0.24
N GLY A 48 6.20 -16.10 -1.07
CA GLY A 48 7.30 -16.56 -1.94
C GLY A 48 8.65 -15.97 -1.54
N TRP A 49 8.70 -14.67 -1.22
CA TRP A 49 9.92 -14.02 -0.73
C TRP A 49 10.41 -14.62 0.60
N ARG A 50 9.51 -14.92 1.55
CA ARG A 50 9.90 -15.53 2.83
C ARG A 50 10.38 -16.97 2.67
N ASN A 51 9.70 -17.75 1.83
CA ASN A 51 9.96 -19.19 1.68
C ASN A 51 11.20 -19.50 0.83
N ASN A 52 11.70 -18.56 0.02
CA ASN A 52 12.93 -18.77 -0.76
C ASN A 52 14.21 -18.76 0.11
N GLY A 53 14.12 -18.28 1.35
CA GLY A 53 15.21 -18.25 2.32
C GLY A 53 16.40 -17.34 1.97
N GLN A 54 16.37 -16.63 0.84
CA GLN A 54 17.45 -15.73 0.42
C GLN A 54 17.39 -14.40 1.16
N PHE A 55 16.18 -13.98 1.57
CA PHE A 55 15.93 -12.71 2.24
C PHE A 55 16.61 -11.53 1.53
N GLU A 56 16.39 -11.41 0.22
CA GLU A 56 16.96 -10.33 -0.60
C GLU A 56 16.46 -8.96 -0.11
N GLY A 57 17.37 -8.02 0.12
CA GLY A 57 17.06 -6.64 0.55
C GLY A 57 17.60 -6.28 1.94
N PRO A 58 17.14 -6.92 3.03
CA PRO A 58 17.60 -6.61 4.38
C PRO A 58 19.08 -6.96 4.63
N GLN A 59 19.74 -6.18 5.49
CA GLN A 59 21.02 -6.52 6.07
C GLN A 59 20.81 -7.08 7.48
N PHE A 60 21.31 -8.29 7.72
CA PHE A 60 21.32 -8.93 9.03
C PHE A 60 22.52 -8.45 9.87
N ARG A 61 22.35 -8.39 11.19
CA ARG A 61 23.39 -8.04 12.17
C ARG A 61 23.38 -9.05 13.31
#